data_AF-A0A923TY21-F1
#
_entry.id   AF-A0A923TY21-F1
#
_cell.length_a   1.000
_cell.length_b   1.000
_cell.length_c   1.000
_cell.angle_alpha   90.00
_cell.angle_beta   90.00
_cell.angle_gamma   90.00
#
_symmetry.space_group_name_H-M   'P 1'
#
loop_
_entity.id
_entity.type
_entity.pdbx_description
1 polymer ?
#
loop_
_entity_poly.entity_id
_entity_poly.type
_entity_poly.pdbx_seq_one_letter_code
_entity_poly.pdbx_strand_id
1 'polypeptide(L)'
;MKSTYKTIPLILSICLFLSCNDERNLSFKQQASYIKNEQADKSMPNRHFGTSKITKPNFDTHLLFGIWADKTDASSCNFEINADHMLYCDYDGNGERLYTINGDSIFLDNPTLIFKGKILSVTKDSLVIHWQNNKTAERLVRWIE
;
A
#
# COMPACT_ATOMS: atom_id res chain seq x y z
N MET A 1 48.21 -68.72 -29.97
CA MET A 1 49.28 -68.54 -30.97
C MET A 1 49.28 -67.08 -31.41
N LYS A 2 50.48 -66.54 -31.64
CA LYS A 2 50.88 -65.12 -31.75
C LYS A 2 50.09 -64.32 -32.80
N SER A 3 49.79 -63.05 -32.52
CA SER A 3 50.24 -61.96 -33.39
C SER A 3 50.15 -60.61 -32.68
N THR A 4 51.05 -59.72 -33.05
CA THR A 4 51.50 -58.50 -32.36
C THR A 4 51.34 -57.30 -33.30
N TYR A 5 51.45 -56.09 -32.74
CA TYR A 5 51.70 -54.78 -33.38
C TYR A 5 50.46 -54.07 -33.95
N LYS A 6 50.35 -52.74 -34.06
CA LYS A 6 50.99 -51.53 -33.51
C LYS A 6 50.14 -50.34 -34.04
N THR A 7 50.38 -49.16 -33.48
CA THR A 7 50.26 -47.80 -34.09
C THR A 7 48.94 -47.01 -33.93
N ILE A 8 49.10 -45.93 -33.16
CA ILE A 8 48.33 -44.67 -32.98
C ILE A 8 48.63 -43.74 -34.20
N PRO A 9 48.06 -42.53 -34.44
CA PRO A 9 46.76 -41.89 -34.17
C PRO A 9 46.06 -41.42 -35.47
N LEU A 10 44.84 -40.88 -35.41
CA LEU A 10 44.55 -39.61 -36.10
C LEU A 10 43.34 -38.92 -35.46
N ILE A 11 43.60 -37.78 -34.85
CA ILE A 11 42.61 -36.78 -34.45
C ILE A 11 42.14 -36.10 -35.74
N LEU A 12 40.87 -36.25 -36.10
CA LEU A 12 40.17 -35.39 -37.06
C LEU A 12 38.77 -35.15 -36.47
N SER A 13 38.57 -34.01 -35.82
CA SER A 13 37.82 -32.90 -36.41
C SER A 13 36.41 -33.30 -36.80
N ILE A 14 35.44 -32.93 -35.95
CA ILE A 14 34.23 -32.20 -36.35
C ILE A 14 33.76 -31.47 -35.08
N CYS A 15 34.00 -30.16 -35.03
CA CYS A 15 33.24 -29.27 -34.16
C CYS A 15 31.83 -29.21 -34.72
N LEU A 16 30.89 -29.93 -34.11
CA LEU A 16 29.47 -29.61 -34.24
C LEU A 16 29.26 -28.27 -33.54
N PHE A 17 29.22 -27.19 -34.32
CA PHE A 17 28.63 -25.93 -33.91
C PHE A 17 27.14 -26.18 -33.66
N LEU A 18 26.79 -26.58 -32.44
CA LEU A 18 25.47 -26.30 -31.90
C LEU A 18 25.43 -24.79 -31.68
N SER A 19 24.81 -24.10 -32.63
CA SER A 19 24.35 -22.73 -32.46
C SER A 19 23.42 -22.69 -31.25
N CYS A 20 23.95 -22.33 -30.07
CA CYS A 20 23.13 -21.91 -28.95
C CYS A 20 22.46 -20.58 -29.34
N ASN A 21 21.20 -20.67 -29.76
CA ASN A 21 20.31 -19.52 -29.77
C ASN A 21 20.28 -18.92 -28.36
N ASP A 22 20.85 -17.72 -28.20
CA ASP A 22 20.83 -16.95 -26.97
C ASP A 22 19.48 -16.19 -26.90
N GLU A 23 18.41 -16.92 -26.65
CA GLU A 23 17.10 -16.34 -26.29
C GLU A 23 17.02 -16.15 -24.77
N ARG A 24 17.82 -15.23 -24.22
CA ARG A 24 17.77 -14.88 -22.79
C ARG A 24 17.49 -13.41 -22.52
N ASN A 25 16.71 -12.75 -23.36
CA ASN A 25 16.32 -11.35 -23.14
C ASN A 25 14.83 -11.02 -23.28
N LEU A 26 13.94 -12.02 -23.26
CA LEU A 26 12.48 -11.80 -23.24
C LEU A 26 11.76 -12.25 -21.96
N SER A 27 12.46 -12.78 -20.97
CA SER A 27 11.83 -13.27 -19.72
C SER A 27 11.82 -12.25 -18.57
N PHE A 28 12.79 -11.34 -18.51
CA PHE A 28 12.93 -10.43 -17.36
C PHE A 28 11.93 -9.28 -17.32
N LYS A 29 11.48 -8.74 -18.47
CA LYS A 29 10.47 -7.68 -18.47
C LYS A 29 9.07 -8.20 -18.15
N GLN A 30 8.76 -9.43 -18.55
CA GLN A 30 7.49 -10.09 -18.23
C GLN A 30 7.43 -10.49 -16.76
N GLN A 31 8.53 -10.99 -16.17
CA GLN A 31 8.60 -11.28 -14.74
C GLN A 31 8.58 -10.01 -13.88
N ALA A 32 9.21 -8.90 -14.31
CA ALA A 32 9.10 -7.62 -13.61
C ALA A 32 7.67 -7.03 -13.64
N SER A 33 6.91 -7.25 -14.72
CA SER A 33 5.49 -6.88 -14.78
C SER A 33 4.58 -7.85 -14.01
N TYR A 34 4.98 -9.11 -13.87
CA TYR A 34 4.21 -10.12 -13.12
C TYR A 34 4.38 -9.96 -11.61
N ILE A 35 5.60 -9.64 -11.14
CA ILE A 35 5.88 -9.39 -9.71
C ILE A 35 5.26 -8.07 -9.21
N LYS A 36 5.02 -7.09 -10.10
CA LYS A 36 4.36 -5.83 -9.70
C LYS A 36 2.86 -5.94 -9.42
N ASN A 37 2.21 -7.05 -9.78
CA ASN A 37 0.76 -7.21 -9.65
C ASN A 37 0.33 -8.22 -8.58
N GLU A 38 1.26 -8.89 -7.89
CA GLU A 38 0.95 -9.92 -6.88
C GLU A 38 1.33 -9.51 -5.44
N GLN A 39 1.54 -8.22 -5.22
CA GLN A 39 1.35 -7.58 -3.90
C GLN A 39 0.07 -6.73 -3.87
N ALA A 40 -0.82 -6.92 -4.85
CA ALA A 40 -2.20 -6.50 -4.72
C ALA A 40 -2.87 -7.40 -3.67
N ASP A 41 -3.04 -6.81 -2.49
CA ASP A 41 -4.33 -6.82 -1.83
C ASP A 41 -4.81 -8.17 -1.27
N LYS A 42 -4.13 -8.66 -0.23
CA LYS A 42 -4.79 -9.47 0.80
C LYS A 42 -5.46 -8.58 1.87
N SER A 43 -5.85 -7.35 1.52
CA SER A 43 -6.35 -6.34 2.45
C SER A 43 -7.88 -6.26 2.39
N MET A 44 -8.50 -6.30 3.56
CA MET A 44 -9.94 -6.15 3.82
C MET A 44 -10.92 -6.83 2.83
N PRO A 45 -11.63 -7.90 3.25
CA PRO A 45 -12.77 -8.38 2.45
C PRO A 45 -13.75 -7.21 2.28
N ASN A 46 -14.03 -6.83 1.04
CA ASN A 46 -14.92 -5.73 0.62
C ASN A 46 -14.33 -4.31 0.67
N ARG A 47 -13.30 -4.05 -0.14
CA ARG A 47 -12.87 -2.69 -0.44
C ARG A 47 -13.87 -1.98 -1.35
N HIS A 48 -14.40 -0.82 -0.93
CA HIS A 48 -15.35 -0.01 -1.70
C HIS A 48 -14.65 1.06 -2.55
N PHE A 49 -13.46 1.50 -2.14
CA PHE A 49 -12.67 2.52 -2.84
C PHE A 49 -11.42 1.92 -3.47
N GLY A 50 -11.05 2.40 -4.67
CA GLY A 50 -9.78 1.98 -5.29
C GLY A 50 -8.57 2.73 -4.75
N THR A 51 -8.75 4.01 -4.38
CA THR A 51 -7.71 4.91 -3.86
C THR A 51 -8.36 5.96 -2.96
N SER A 52 -7.56 6.61 -2.11
CA SER A 52 -8.03 7.78 -1.38
C SER A 52 -8.14 8.99 -2.29
N LYS A 53 -9.15 9.84 -2.04
CA LYS A 53 -9.44 10.99 -2.91
C LYS A 53 -9.93 12.18 -2.11
N ILE A 54 -9.44 13.37 -2.46
CA ILE A 54 -9.94 14.64 -1.93
C ILE A 54 -10.48 15.49 -3.07
N THR A 55 -11.71 15.98 -2.94
CA THR A 55 -12.38 16.82 -3.94
C THR A 55 -12.95 18.07 -3.28
N LYS A 56 -12.50 19.25 -3.71
CA LYS A 56 -13.02 20.56 -3.26
C LYS A 56 -13.16 20.65 -1.72
N PRO A 57 -12.08 20.48 -0.94
CA PRO A 57 -12.16 20.56 0.50
C PRO A 57 -12.55 21.97 0.95
N ASN A 58 -13.34 22.08 2.03
CA ASN A 58 -13.73 23.36 2.62
C ASN A 58 -12.71 23.89 3.64
N PHE A 59 -11.54 23.25 3.73
CA PHE A 59 -10.47 23.53 4.68
C PHE A 59 -9.12 23.23 4.02
N ASP A 60 -8.03 23.70 4.64
CA ASP A 60 -6.67 23.36 4.21
C ASP A 60 -6.34 21.91 4.55
N THR A 61 -6.21 21.06 3.53
CA THR A 61 -5.94 19.63 3.68
C THR A 61 -4.57 19.34 4.28
N HIS A 62 -3.60 20.25 4.14
CA HIS A 62 -2.29 20.08 4.78
C HIS A 62 -2.38 20.12 6.30
N LEU A 63 -3.40 20.81 6.85
CA LEU A 63 -3.66 20.82 8.29
C LEU A 63 -4.32 19.53 8.78
N LEU A 64 -5.01 18.79 7.90
CA LEU A 64 -5.62 17.51 8.26
C LEU A 64 -4.59 16.40 8.42
N PHE A 65 -3.56 16.40 7.58
CA PHE A 65 -2.55 15.33 7.60
C PHE A 65 -1.73 15.34 8.89
N GLY A 66 -1.46 14.15 9.42
CA GLY A 66 -0.72 13.92 10.66
C GLY A 66 -1.40 12.90 11.56
N ILE A 67 -0.91 12.83 12.80
CA ILE A 67 -1.36 11.89 13.81
C ILE A 67 -2.24 12.64 14.83
N TRP A 68 -3.37 12.03 15.16
CA TRP A 68 -4.40 12.63 16.01
C TRP A 68 -4.68 11.75 17.22
N ALA A 69 -4.80 12.38 18.39
CA ALA A 69 -5.12 11.75 19.66
C ALA A 69 -6.25 12.52 20.38
N ASP A 70 -6.91 11.89 21.35
CA ASP A 70 -7.94 12.51 22.19
C ASP A 70 -7.36 13.57 23.13
N LYS A 71 -6.09 13.41 23.52
CA LYS A 71 -5.33 14.34 24.37
C LYS A 71 -3.83 14.30 24.07
N THR A 72 -3.11 15.34 24.52
CA THR A 72 -1.69 15.54 24.19
C THR A 72 -0.76 14.53 24.87
N ASP A 73 -1.18 14.00 26.02
CA ASP A 73 -0.46 13.01 26.84
C ASP A 73 -1.01 11.58 26.63
N ALA A 74 -1.70 11.32 25.52
CA ALA A 74 -2.23 10.01 25.22
C ALA A 74 -1.10 9.00 25.02
N SER A 75 -1.24 7.82 25.61
CA SER A 75 -0.29 6.71 25.45
C SER A 75 -0.29 6.10 24.04
N SER A 76 -1.33 6.38 23.27
CA SER A 76 -1.51 5.95 21.89
C SER A 76 -2.31 7.00 21.11
N CYS A 77 -2.12 7.05 19.80
CA CYS A 77 -2.96 7.84 18.91
C CYS A 77 -4.28 7.15 18.57
N ASN A 78 -5.27 7.93 18.15
CA ASN A 78 -6.51 7.38 17.60
C ASN A 78 -6.30 6.95 16.14
N PHE A 79 -5.75 7.85 15.32
CA PHE A 79 -5.41 7.56 13.94
C PHE A 79 -4.35 8.52 13.37
N GLU A 80 -3.67 8.04 12.34
CA GLU A 80 -2.92 8.84 11.39
C GLU A 80 -3.74 9.04 10.12
N ILE A 81 -3.66 10.21 9.49
CA ILE A 81 -4.18 10.44 8.14
C ILE A 81 -3.12 11.13 7.29
N ASN A 82 -2.89 10.62 6.09
CA ASN A 82 -2.01 11.20 5.09
C ASN A 82 -2.74 11.23 3.74
N ALA A 83 -2.04 11.56 2.64
CA ALA A 83 -2.66 11.70 1.32
C ALA A 83 -3.21 10.38 0.73
N ASP A 84 -2.71 9.24 1.22
CA ASP A 84 -2.96 7.92 0.63
C ASP A 84 -3.96 7.10 1.45
N HIS A 85 -3.95 7.23 2.77
CA HIS A 85 -4.83 6.45 3.66
C HIS A 85 -4.99 7.10 5.05
N MET A 86 -5.92 6.53 5.82
CA MET A 86 -6.05 6.72 7.25
C MET A 86 -5.68 5.42 7.96
N LEU A 87 -4.91 5.46 9.04
CA LEU A 87 -4.48 4.30 9.80
C LEU A 87 -4.97 4.41 11.24
N TYR A 88 -5.77 3.45 11.70
CA TYR A 88 -6.08 3.32 13.13
C TYR A 88 -4.86 2.78 13.89
N CYS A 89 -4.35 3.52 14.88
CA CYS A 89 -3.07 3.20 15.52
C CYS A 89 -3.14 1.95 16.42
N ASP A 90 -4.24 1.77 17.14
CA ASP A 90 -4.44 0.67 18.10
C ASP A 90 -5.45 -0.36 17.55
N TYR A 91 -5.23 -0.79 16.31
CA TYR A 91 -6.10 -1.73 15.62
C TYR A 91 -5.43 -3.10 15.47
N ASP A 92 -6.09 -4.15 15.99
CA ASP A 92 -5.63 -5.53 15.83
C ASP A 92 -5.74 -5.99 14.37
N GLY A 93 -4.61 -5.98 13.67
CA GLY A 93 -4.49 -6.40 12.27
C GLY A 93 -4.18 -5.23 11.33
N ASN A 94 -4.82 -5.16 10.16
CA ASN A 94 -4.64 -4.03 9.24
C ASN A 94 -5.64 -2.91 9.55
N GLY A 95 -5.14 -1.84 10.18
CA GLY A 95 -5.88 -0.62 10.50
C GLY A 95 -5.98 0.40 9.36
N GLU A 96 -5.36 0.17 8.20
CA GLU A 96 -5.41 1.10 7.07
C GLU A 96 -6.81 1.14 6.46
N ARG A 97 -7.26 2.34 6.12
CA ARG A 97 -8.54 2.64 5.48
C ARG A 97 -8.30 3.63 4.36
N LEU A 98 -8.89 3.36 3.20
CA LEU A 98 -9.00 4.38 2.17
C LEU A 98 -10.10 5.37 2.56
N TYR A 99 -9.99 6.59 2.04
CA TYR A 99 -10.98 7.61 2.32
C TYR A 99 -11.37 8.44 1.09
N THR A 100 -12.57 8.98 1.10
CA THR A 100 -12.97 10.07 0.21
C THR A 100 -13.33 11.30 1.03
N ILE A 101 -12.79 12.46 0.67
CA ILE A 101 -13.19 13.76 1.23
C ILE A 101 -13.85 14.58 0.12
N ASN A 102 -15.04 15.11 0.40
CA ASN A 102 -15.78 16.02 -0.48
C ASN A 102 -16.36 17.17 0.35
N GLY A 103 -15.86 18.40 0.14
CA GLY A 103 -16.22 19.53 0.99
C GLY A 103 -15.72 19.34 2.43
N ASP A 104 -16.65 19.26 3.36
CA ASP A 104 -16.42 18.99 4.79
C ASP A 104 -16.71 17.53 5.18
N SER A 105 -17.14 16.69 4.23
CA SER A 105 -17.53 15.31 4.51
C SER A 105 -16.38 14.36 4.23
N ILE A 106 -16.11 13.44 5.17
CA ILE A 106 -15.17 12.33 5.03
C ILE A 106 -15.91 11.00 5.03
N PHE A 107 -15.49 10.09 4.17
CA PHE A 107 -16.02 8.74 4.01
C PHE A 107 -14.86 7.76 4.12
N LEU A 108 -14.91 6.84 5.07
CA LEU A 108 -13.89 5.82 5.32
C LEU A 108 -14.36 4.46 4.80
N ASP A 109 -13.47 3.76 4.11
CA ASP A 109 -13.71 2.45 3.54
C ASP A 109 -13.49 1.34 4.59
N ASN A 110 -14.48 1.12 5.45
CA ASN A 110 -14.44 0.01 6.41
C ASN A 110 -14.89 -1.30 5.76
N PRO A 111 -14.44 -2.48 6.27
CA PRO A 111 -14.70 -3.78 5.65
C PRO A 111 -16.19 -4.14 5.43
N THR A 112 -17.08 -3.53 6.22
CA THR A 112 -18.52 -3.87 6.19
C THR A 112 -19.38 -2.76 5.62
N LEU A 113 -18.91 -1.50 5.65
CA LEU A 113 -19.68 -0.34 5.23
C LEU A 113 -18.78 0.89 5.05
N ILE A 114 -19.28 1.88 4.32
CA ILE A 114 -18.66 3.21 4.27
C ILE A 114 -19.04 3.99 5.54
N PHE A 115 -18.05 4.32 6.36
CA PHE A 115 -18.24 5.08 7.59
C PHE A 115 -18.08 6.58 7.33
N LYS A 116 -19.06 7.39 7.72
CA LYS A 116 -19.12 8.82 7.38
C LYS A 116 -18.72 9.68 8.57
N GLY A 117 -18.13 10.83 8.29
CA GLY A 117 -17.88 11.90 9.25
C GLY A 117 -17.99 13.27 8.61
N LYS A 118 -18.20 14.30 9.43
CA LYS A 118 -18.18 15.70 9.04
C LYS A 118 -17.06 16.42 9.77
N ILE A 119 -16.09 16.93 9.04
CA ILE A 119 -14.98 17.75 9.57
C ILE A 119 -15.55 19.14 9.84
N LEU A 120 -15.65 19.50 11.12
CA LEU A 120 -16.21 20.79 11.55
C LEU A 120 -15.15 21.88 11.59
N SER A 121 -13.93 21.52 12.01
CA SER A 121 -12.77 22.42 11.96
C SER A 121 -11.48 21.62 11.97
N VAL A 122 -10.44 22.17 11.35
CA VAL A 122 -9.08 21.65 11.42
C VAL A 122 -8.11 22.83 11.53
N THR A 123 -7.17 22.72 12.46
CA THR A 123 -6.09 23.67 12.66
C THR A 123 -4.77 22.92 12.71
N LYS A 124 -3.66 23.64 12.91
CA LYS A 124 -2.37 23.00 13.16
C LYS A 124 -2.42 22.07 14.37
N ASP A 125 -3.19 22.36 15.41
CA ASP A 125 -3.09 21.66 16.69
C ASP A 125 -4.37 20.90 17.08
N SER A 126 -5.48 21.10 16.35
CA SER A 126 -6.77 20.49 16.69
C SER A 126 -7.58 20.07 15.46
N LEU A 127 -8.27 18.95 15.58
CA LEU A 127 -9.26 18.46 14.63
C LEU A 127 -10.59 18.25 15.36
N VAL A 128 -11.68 18.76 14.79
CA VAL A 128 -13.03 18.50 15.29
C VAL A 128 -13.82 17.78 14.22
N ILE A 129 -14.27 16.57 14.52
CA ILE A 129 -14.99 15.72 13.59
C ILE A 129 -16.26 15.16 14.23
N HIS A 130 -17.37 15.21 13.49
CA HIS A 130 -18.61 14.58 13.88
C HIS A 130 -18.80 13.29 13.07
N TRP A 131 -18.46 12.17 13.67
CA TRP A 131 -18.67 10.85 13.07
C TRP A 131 -20.14 10.45 13.06
N GLN A 132 -20.52 9.63 12.06
CA GLN A 132 -21.84 9.04 12.02
C GLN A 132 -22.10 8.23 13.28
N ASN A 133 -23.33 8.32 13.81
CA ASN A 133 -23.79 7.66 15.04
C ASN A 133 -23.18 8.19 16.35
N ASN A 134 -22.23 9.12 16.32
CA ASN A 134 -21.78 9.80 17.53
C ASN A 134 -22.81 10.88 17.94
N LYS A 135 -23.14 10.93 19.23
CA LYS A 135 -24.05 11.96 19.78
C LYS A 135 -23.43 13.36 19.74
N THR A 136 -22.12 13.45 19.92
CA THR A 136 -21.35 14.70 19.99
C THR A 136 -20.19 14.63 19.02
N ALA A 137 -19.71 15.81 18.58
CA ALA A 137 -18.46 15.90 17.85
C ALA A 137 -17.29 15.48 18.74
N GLU A 138 -16.35 14.78 18.15
CA GLU A 138 -15.07 14.42 18.76
C GLU A 138 -14.07 15.55 18.51
N ARG A 139 -13.33 15.93 19.55
CA ARG A 139 -12.23 16.88 19.44
C ARG A 139 -10.93 16.13 19.69
N LEU A 140 -10.05 16.18 18.71
CA LEU A 140 -8.73 15.58 18.73
C LEU A 140 -7.68 16.69 18.76
N VAL A 141 -6.52 16.34 19.29
CA VAL A 141 -5.31 17.16 19.29
C VAL A 141 -4.24 16.48 18.48
N ARG A 142 -3.32 17.28 17.93
CA ARG A 142 -2.16 16.72 17.25
C ARG A 142 -1.32 15.94 18.25
N TRP A 143 -1.03 14.69 17.93
CA TRP A 143 -0.16 13.86 18.75
C TRP A 143 1.29 14.24 18.46
N ILE A 144 2.03 14.56 19.52
CA ILE A 144 3.44 14.94 19.47
C ILE A 144 4.13 13.92 20.36
N GLU A 145 4.91 13.03 19.75
CA GLU A 145 5.80 12.11 20.49
C GLU A 145 6.92 12.86 21.21
#